data_AF-A0A9D4PZX1-F1
#
_entry.id   AF-A0A9D4PZX1-F1
#
_cell.length_a   1.000
_cell.length_b   1.000
_cell.length_c   1.000
_cell.angle_alpha   90.00
_cell.angle_beta   90.00
_cell.angle_gamma   90.00
#
_symmetry.space_group_name_H-M   'P 1'
#
loop_
_entity.id
_entity.type
_entity.pdbx_description
1 polymer ?
#
loop_
_entity_poly.entity_id
_entity_poly.type
_entity_poly.pdbx_seq_one_letter_code
_entity_poly.pdbx_strand_id
1 'polypeptide(L)'
;MEGESSPQKIFYWSPVGAVLSTEKEAATEALPSTVEVAVIGGGAVGTSLTYHLARLGNPSVVMLEKSELTAGSTWHAAGLAALYHPGINMKRIHYDSINLFAALQLDTGRVGILLQDLGFHRPGSIRLASDPIRMDEFRYQMQRQGWNKAPQKLITVDEIKQQVPFINLDKVLGGLYNPADGHIDPYSLTMAMASEAKRYGARIFQGTVVQGLSRDHRDGRWLVETSRGPVRAKHVVNCAGFWAHEVNALAGVDLPLVPIHHQYFITSSIPEVKNLKKEIPVLRHLEGGFYMRQERDGLLIGPYEHQDKMKICDDWVTDRVPPGFGKELFNPDLDRLTEHIESAMELVPALRNAEIRTTVSGPITYTADSLPCIGPMPRFPNYWVAVGFAYGIIHSGGAGRYLAEWMTKGEPPYDLIETDPGRFGKWATRSYLFTKSKETYGMNNSFTFPKEERWAGRPTERTSGIHDLLVERGAEMGFHAGWEQPAWFSRPGDVAGYQPSFRRSNWFEPMKRECRSVLDNVGVIDLTPFAKLEVTGKGASRFLDKLLANKLPAVNSINISHMLTPRGRVYAEVTVTRVEENRYLIITGSGSELHDLRQGCYE
;
A
#
# COMPACT_ATOMS: atom_id res chain seq x y z
N MET A 1 -34.46 0.13 30.82
CA MET A 1 -34.40 -1.19 30.19
C MET A 1 -33.01 -1.33 29.60
N GLU A 2 -32.19 -2.08 30.31
CA GLU A 2 -30.81 -2.43 29.96
C GLU A 2 -30.81 -3.24 28.66
N GLY A 3 -29.95 -2.85 27.71
CA GLY A 3 -29.69 -3.61 26.50
C GLY A 3 -28.23 -4.06 26.55
N GLU A 4 -28.00 -5.27 27.03
CA GLU A 4 -26.70 -5.94 27.02
C GLU A 4 -26.17 -6.07 25.58
N SER A 5 -24.96 -5.57 25.36
CA SER A 5 -24.21 -5.77 24.12
C SER A 5 -23.61 -7.18 24.10
N SER A 6 -24.09 -7.99 23.16
CA SER A 6 -23.53 -9.33 22.87
C SER A 6 -22.03 -9.24 22.49
N PRO A 7 -21.14 -10.06 23.09
CA PRO A 7 -19.75 -10.11 22.67
C PRO A 7 -19.60 -10.75 21.29
N GLN A 8 -18.87 -10.08 20.41
CA GLN A 8 -18.53 -10.53 19.06
C GLN A 8 -17.87 -11.92 19.10
N LYS A 9 -18.43 -12.88 18.35
CA LYS A 9 -17.88 -14.24 18.19
C LYS A 9 -16.49 -14.17 17.57
N ILE A 10 -15.47 -14.48 18.37
CA ILE A 10 -14.12 -14.83 17.90
C ILE A 10 -14.19 -16.29 17.41
N PHE A 11 -13.78 -16.53 16.16
CA PHE A 11 -13.71 -17.89 15.60
C PHE A 11 -12.46 -18.60 16.16
N TYR A 12 -12.68 -19.62 17.01
CA TYR A 12 -11.64 -20.50 17.53
C TYR A 12 -11.44 -21.71 16.59
N TRP A 13 -10.18 -22.11 16.35
CA TRP A 13 -9.84 -23.36 15.67
C TRP A 13 -8.74 -24.11 16.44
N SER A 14 -8.86 -25.43 16.47
CA SER A 14 -8.08 -26.36 17.30
C SER A 14 -6.60 -26.47 16.87
N PRO A 15 -5.65 -26.64 17.81
CA PRO A 15 -4.23 -26.84 17.48
C PRO A 15 -3.96 -28.26 16.98
N VAL A 16 -3.27 -28.38 15.84
CA VAL A 16 -2.64 -29.63 15.39
C VAL A 16 -1.22 -29.67 15.96
N GLY A 17 -0.80 -30.85 16.46
CA GLY A 17 0.44 -31.05 17.19
C GLY A 17 1.70 -30.63 16.42
N ALA A 18 2.55 -29.83 17.08
CA ALA A 18 3.82 -29.36 16.55
C ALA A 18 4.95 -30.36 16.86
N VAL A 19 5.82 -30.60 15.88
CA VAL A 19 7.17 -31.14 16.10
C VAL A 19 8.12 -29.94 16.12
N LEU A 20 8.80 -29.73 17.24
CA LEU A 20 9.75 -28.62 17.43
C LEU A 20 11.15 -29.09 17.06
N SER A 21 11.70 -28.62 15.94
CA SER A 21 13.12 -28.76 15.61
C SER A 21 13.93 -27.61 16.22
N THR A 22 15.12 -27.90 16.76
CA THR A 22 15.96 -26.90 17.45
C THR A 22 16.79 -26.06 16.48
N GLU A 23 17.13 -24.82 16.85
CA GLU A 23 17.82 -23.84 15.98
C GLU A 23 19.15 -24.31 15.36
N LYS A 24 19.81 -25.32 15.96
CA LYS A 24 21.03 -25.92 15.40
C LYS A 24 20.79 -26.77 14.14
N GLU A 25 19.58 -27.30 13.91
CA GLU A 25 19.27 -28.12 12.72
C GLU A 25 19.00 -27.27 11.46
N ALA A 26 18.57 -26.00 11.63
CA ALA A 26 18.19 -25.14 10.51
C ALA A 26 19.39 -24.67 9.66
N ALA A 27 20.60 -24.60 10.23
CA ALA A 27 21.81 -24.23 9.51
C ALA A 27 22.28 -25.30 8.51
N THR A 28 21.86 -26.56 8.70
CA THR A 28 22.25 -27.72 7.87
C THR A 28 21.16 -28.18 6.90
N GLU A 29 19.98 -27.58 6.95
CA GLU A 29 18.85 -28.00 6.14
C GLU A 29 19.07 -27.64 4.66
N ALA A 30 19.08 -28.64 3.77
CA ALA A 30 19.23 -28.44 2.33
C ALA A 30 17.98 -27.77 1.74
N LEU A 31 18.18 -26.88 0.76
CA LEU A 31 17.08 -26.29 0.01
C LEU A 31 16.27 -27.40 -0.68
N PRO A 32 14.93 -27.36 -0.65
CA PRO A 32 14.12 -28.25 -1.46
C PRO A 32 14.40 -28.01 -2.95
N SER A 33 14.49 -29.08 -3.73
CA SER A 33 14.67 -28.96 -5.19
C SER A 33 13.45 -28.32 -5.87
N THR A 34 12.26 -28.54 -5.32
CA THR A 34 10.98 -28.13 -5.91
C THR A 34 10.01 -27.68 -4.81
N VAL A 35 9.33 -26.55 -5.04
CA VAL A 35 8.32 -25.98 -4.13
C VAL A 35 7.09 -25.47 -4.89
N GLU A 36 6.00 -25.23 -4.16
CA GLU A 36 4.82 -24.57 -4.72
C GLU A 36 5.04 -23.05 -4.78
N VAL A 37 5.53 -22.46 -3.69
CA VAL A 37 5.76 -21.01 -3.59
C VAL A 37 7.13 -20.69 -3.01
N ALA A 38 7.89 -19.85 -3.72
CA ALA A 38 9.10 -19.20 -3.20
C ALA A 38 8.81 -17.71 -2.92
N VAL A 39 8.91 -17.30 -1.66
CA VAL A 39 8.78 -15.92 -1.20
C VAL A 39 10.19 -15.34 -1.02
N ILE A 40 10.47 -14.20 -1.65
CA ILE A 40 11.79 -13.55 -1.62
C ILE A 40 11.72 -12.32 -0.72
N GLY A 41 12.38 -12.38 0.44
CA GLY A 41 12.45 -11.30 1.44
C GLY A 41 11.79 -11.65 2.77
N GLY A 42 12.55 -11.52 3.86
CA GLY A 42 12.20 -11.83 5.25
C GLY A 42 11.83 -10.62 6.11
N GLY A 43 11.33 -9.55 5.49
CA GLY A 43 10.69 -8.44 6.21
C GLY A 43 9.25 -8.79 6.63
N ALA A 44 8.58 -7.89 7.35
CA ALA A 44 7.23 -8.11 7.91
C ALA A 44 6.19 -8.56 6.86
N VAL A 45 6.28 -8.07 5.62
CA VAL A 45 5.36 -8.44 4.53
C VAL A 45 5.61 -9.87 4.06
N GLY A 46 6.87 -10.25 3.80
CA GLY A 46 7.23 -11.57 3.33
C GLY A 46 6.97 -12.66 4.38
N THR A 47 7.24 -12.37 5.65
CA THR A 47 6.88 -13.28 6.76
C THR A 47 5.37 -13.40 6.92
N SER A 48 4.61 -12.30 6.78
CA SER A 48 3.14 -12.35 6.83
C SER A 48 2.56 -13.22 5.70
N LEU A 49 3.02 -13.03 4.46
CA LEU A 49 2.59 -13.86 3.34
C LEU A 49 2.92 -15.34 3.56
N THR A 50 4.15 -15.62 4.00
CA THR A 50 4.62 -16.99 4.29
C THR A 50 3.75 -17.65 5.38
N TYR A 51 3.45 -16.91 6.45
CA TYR A 51 2.53 -17.33 7.52
C TYR A 51 1.14 -17.66 6.98
N HIS A 52 0.55 -16.77 6.17
CA HIS A 52 -0.80 -16.97 5.66
C HIS A 52 -0.90 -18.12 4.65
N LEU A 53 0.09 -18.27 3.75
CA LEU A 53 0.12 -19.38 2.79
C LEU A 53 0.24 -20.73 3.52
N ALA A 54 1.14 -20.83 4.50
CA ALA A 54 1.31 -22.04 5.31
C ALA A 54 0.03 -22.37 6.09
N ARG A 55 -0.57 -21.36 6.73
CA ARG A 55 -1.81 -21.51 7.49
C ARG A 55 -3.00 -21.93 6.62
N LEU A 56 -3.06 -21.51 5.35
CA LEU A 56 -4.08 -21.94 4.40
C LEU A 56 -3.86 -23.36 3.86
N GLY A 57 -2.83 -24.07 4.37
CA GLY A 57 -2.57 -25.46 4.04
C GLY A 57 -1.73 -25.65 2.77
N ASN A 58 -1.01 -24.63 2.30
CA ASN A 58 -0.08 -24.81 1.19
C ASN A 58 1.14 -25.62 1.68
N PRO A 59 1.32 -26.88 1.21
CA PRO A 59 2.25 -27.82 1.84
C PRO A 59 3.73 -27.54 1.49
N SER A 60 4.02 -26.60 0.58
CA SER A 60 5.39 -26.38 0.09
C SER A 60 5.68 -24.90 -0.14
N VAL A 61 5.78 -24.15 0.96
CA VAL A 61 6.14 -22.72 0.97
C VAL A 61 7.55 -22.55 1.53
N VAL A 62 8.40 -21.86 0.76
CA VAL A 62 9.76 -21.49 1.18
C VAL A 62 9.92 -19.98 1.15
N MET A 63 10.53 -19.44 2.20
CA MET A 63 11.00 -18.05 2.22
C MET A 63 12.53 -18.00 2.13
N LEU A 64 13.03 -17.16 1.23
CA LEU A 64 14.45 -16.93 0.97
C LEU A 64 14.80 -15.51 1.41
N GLU A 65 15.68 -15.37 2.40
CA GLU A 65 16.13 -14.09 2.96
C GLU A 65 17.63 -13.93 2.76
N LYS A 66 18.04 -12.77 2.20
CA LYS A 66 19.42 -12.42 1.85
C LYS A 66 20.37 -12.58 3.03
N SER A 67 20.02 -12.00 4.18
CA SER A 67 20.84 -12.05 5.40
C SER A 67 20.03 -12.64 6.54
N GLU A 68 19.22 -11.83 7.20
CA GLU A 68 18.42 -12.21 8.35
C GLU A 68 17.06 -11.53 8.33
N LEU A 69 16.10 -12.10 9.05
CA LEU A 69 14.77 -11.53 9.15
C LEU A 69 14.85 -10.07 9.63
N THR A 70 13.92 -9.24 9.15
CA THR A 70 13.81 -7.80 9.45
C THR A 70 14.90 -6.89 8.87
N ALA A 71 15.99 -7.42 8.29
CA ALA A 71 17.20 -6.65 7.95
C ALA A 71 17.01 -5.50 6.92
N GLY A 72 15.88 -5.45 6.22
CA GLY A 72 15.46 -4.32 5.39
C GLY A 72 14.87 -3.15 6.19
N SER A 73 13.77 -2.57 5.72
CA SER A 73 13.14 -1.42 6.41
C SER A 73 12.42 -1.77 7.71
N THR A 74 12.15 -3.06 7.94
CA THR A 74 11.29 -3.51 9.04
C THR A 74 11.88 -3.18 10.41
N TRP A 75 13.16 -3.50 10.66
CA TRP A 75 13.74 -3.41 12.01
C TRP A 75 13.78 -1.97 12.57
N HIS A 76 13.83 -0.96 11.70
CA HIS A 76 13.92 0.44 12.10
C HIS A 76 12.60 1.20 11.96
N ALA A 77 11.48 0.52 11.68
CA ALA A 77 10.21 1.20 11.55
C ALA A 77 9.74 1.74 12.91
N ALA A 78 9.10 2.91 12.93
CA ALA A 78 8.56 3.51 14.15
C ALA A 78 7.39 2.70 14.78
N GLY A 79 6.88 1.68 14.08
CA GLY A 79 5.89 0.73 14.60
C GLY A 79 4.45 1.21 14.58
N LEU A 80 4.14 2.40 14.05
CA LEU A 80 2.77 2.92 14.04
C LEU A 80 1.81 1.98 13.29
N ALA A 81 0.73 1.61 13.98
CA ALA A 81 -0.29 0.69 13.54
C ALA A 81 -1.67 1.31 13.78
N ALA A 82 -2.12 2.14 12.82
CA ALA A 82 -3.39 2.86 12.91
C ALA A 82 -4.47 2.23 12.02
N LEU A 83 -5.72 2.17 12.49
CA LEU A 83 -6.89 1.74 11.72
C LEU A 83 -7.27 2.75 10.63
N TYR A 84 -6.88 4.02 10.80
CA TYR A 84 -7.14 5.06 9.83
C TYR A 84 -6.44 4.80 8.50
N HIS A 85 -7.18 4.91 7.41
CA HIS A 85 -6.66 5.07 6.05
C HIS A 85 -7.59 6.02 5.27
N PRO A 86 -7.08 6.96 4.45
CA PRO A 86 -7.91 7.93 3.72
C PRO A 86 -8.68 7.31 2.54
N GLY A 87 -8.14 6.27 1.91
CA GLY A 87 -8.78 5.45 0.88
C GLY A 87 -9.93 4.58 1.40
N ILE A 88 -10.44 3.67 0.57
CA ILE A 88 -11.61 2.85 0.87
C ILE A 88 -11.22 1.42 1.27
N ASN A 89 -10.81 0.57 0.33
CA ASN A 89 -10.58 -0.86 0.63
C ASN A 89 -9.31 -1.10 1.44
N MET A 90 -8.32 -0.20 1.36
CA MET A 90 -7.17 -0.20 2.27
C MET A 90 -7.55 -0.11 3.76
N LYS A 91 -8.73 0.43 4.13
CA LYS A 91 -9.24 0.36 5.51
C LYS A 91 -9.38 -1.09 5.98
N ARG A 92 -9.74 -2.00 5.08
CA ARG A 92 -9.85 -3.43 5.36
C ARG A 92 -8.49 -4.08 5.56
N ILE A 93 -7.46 -3.67 4.81
CA ILE A 93 -6.07 -4.11 5.03
C ILE A 93 -5.62 -3.74 6.44
N HIS A 94 -5.82 -2.48 6.85
CA HIS A 94 -5.47 -2.02 8.21
C HIS A 94 -6.24 -2.79 9.28
N TYR A 95 -7.55 -2.97 9.09
CA TYR A 95 -8.39 -3.73 10.01
C TYR A 95 -7.96 -5.19 10.14
N ASP A 96 -7.67 -5.86 9.03
CA ASP A 96 -7.19 -7.24 9.03
C ASP A 96 -5.81 -7.37 9.70
N SER A 97 -4.91 -6.41 9.50
CA SER A 97 -3.61 -6.34 10.20
C SER A 97 -3.77 -6.19 11.72
N ILE A 98 -4.54 -5.20 12.19
CA ILE A 98 -4.75 -4.95 13.62
C ILE A 98 -5.35 -6.18 14.32
N ASN A 99 -6.29 -6.86 13.66
CA ASN A 99 -6.87 -8.08 14.20
C ASN A 99 -5.88 -9.24 14.22
N LEU A 100 -5.02 -9.38 13.20
CA LEU A 100 -3.94 -10.36 13.21
C LEU A 100 -2.98 -10.10 14.36
N PHE A 101 -2.53 -8.86 14.54
CA PHE A 101 -1.58 -8.50 15.59
C PHE A 101 -2.15 -8.77 16.99
N ALA A 102 -3.43 -8.44 17.20
CA ALA A 102 -4.14 -8.76 18.43
C ALA A 102 -4.26 -10.28 18.65
N ALA A 103 -4.53 -11.06 17.61
CA ALA A 103 -4.62 -12.51 17.69
C ALA A 103 -3.26 -13.15 18.02
N LEU A 104 -2.18 -12.70 17.37
CA LEU A 104 -0.83 -13.18 17.64
C LEU A 104 -0.40 -12.90 19.08
N GLN A 105 -0.73 -11.72 19.63
CA GLN A 105 -0.45 -11.40 21.05
C GLN A 105 -1.14 -12.36 22.02
N LEU A 106 -2.37 -12.81 21.69
CA LEU A 106 -3.13 -13.74 22.52
C LEU A 106 -2.61 -15.17 22.42
N ASP A 107 -2.22 -15.60 21.21
CA ASP A 107 -1.73 -16.96 20.96
C ASP A 107 -0.33 -17.18 21.56
N THR A 108 0.57 -16.19 21.51
CA THR A 108 1.88 -16.26 22.19
C THR A 108 1.75 -16.35 23.71
N GLY A 109 0.66 -15.84 24.29
CA GLY A 109 0.34 -15.98 25.71
C GLY A 109 -0.14 -17.39 26.13
N ARG A 110 -0.47 -18.28 25.19
CA ARG A 110 -1.07 -19.61 25.47
C ARG A 110 -0.11 -20.78 25.30
N VAL A 111 0.95 -20.63 24.53
CA VAL A 111 1.92 -21.71 24.25
C VAL A 111 3.20 -21.38 24.99
N GLY A 112 3.55 -22.19 25.99
CA GLY A 112 4.71 -22.00 26.89
C GLY A 112 6.10 -22.12 26.24
N ILE A 113 6.30 -21.58 25.04
CA ILE A 113 7.58 -21.51 24.34
C ILE A 113 7.85 -20.04 24.05
N LEU A 114 8.75 -19.47 24.86
CA LEU A 114 9.28 -18.11 24.81
C LEU A 114 8.22 -17.02 24.56
N LEU A 115 7.65 -16.58 25.68
CA LEU A 115 6.98 -15.30 25.91
C LEU A 115 7.69 -14.14 25.17
N GLN A 116 7.42 -13.94 23.88
CA GLN A 116 7.71 -12.67 23.21
C GLN A 116 6.43 -11.84 23.29
N ASP A 117 6.47 -10.85 24.18
CA ASP A 117 5.56 -9.72 24.07
C ASP A 117 5.75 -9.09 22.69
N LEU A 118 4.69 -8.99 21.88
CA LEU A 118 4.82 -8.34 20.55
C LEU A 118 5.04 -6.84 20.68
N GLY A 119 4.93 -6.30 21.90
CA GLY A 119 4.94 -4.87 22.14
C GLY A 119 3.79 -4.19 21.42
N PHE A 120 2.62 -4.86 21.32
CA PHE A 120 1.44 -4.26 20.68
C PHE A 120 0.68 -3.36 21.65
N HIS A 121 1.07 -2.09 21.66
CA HIS A 121 0.49 -1.04 22.48
C HIS A 121 -0.73 -0.44 21.79
N ARG A 122 -1.88 -0.42 22.48
CA ARG A 122 -3.18 -0.07 21.90
C ARG A 122 -3.89 1.12 22.56
N PRO A 123 -3.22 2.27 22.79
CA PRO A 123 -3.85 3.44 23.40
C PRO A 123 -4.86 4.15 22.47
N GLY A 124 -4.93 3.76 21.20
CA GLY A 124 -5.67 4.44 20.14
C GLY A 124 -4.81 5.46 19.41
N SER A 125 -5.40 6.10 18.39
CA SER A 125 -4.74 7.12 17.58
C SER A 125 -5.65 8.32 17.37
N ILE A 126 -5.11 9.53 17.48
CA ILE A 126 -5.81 10.80 17.25
C ILE A 126 -5.09 11.58 16.14
N ARG A 127 -5.83 11.95 15.09
CA ARG A 127 -5.40 12.96 14.11
C ARG A 127 -5.97 14.31 14.55
N LEU A 128 -5.13 15.31 14.71
CA LEU A 128 -5.53 16.65 15.15
C LEU A 128 -5.90 17.53 13.95
N ALA A 129 -6.89 18.39 14.14
CA ALA A 129 -7.26 19.45 13.20
C ALA A 129 -7.05 20.81 13.85
N SER A 130 -6.22 21.65 13.23
CA SER A 130 -6.04 23.06 13.60
C SER A 130 -6.63 24.05 12.58
N ASP A 131 -7.29 23.52 11.54
CA ASP A 131 -7.88 24.30 10.45
C ASP A 131 -9.36 23.89 10.24
N PRO A 132 -10.31 24.82 10.01
CA PRO A 132 -11.70 24.49 9.72
C PRO A 132 -11.89 23.59 8.49
N ILE A 133 -11.06 23.73 7.46
CA ILE A 133 -11.02 22.86 6.28
C ILE A 133 -10.62 21.45 6.69
N ARG A 134 -9.71 21.28 7.66
CA ARG A 134 -9.36 19.97 8.20
C ARG A 134 -10.53 19.31 8.92
N MET A 135 -11.35 20.10 9.63
CA MET A 135 -12.58 19.59 10.24
C MET A 135 -13.59 19.12 9.18
N ASP A 136 -13.67 19.79 8.03
CA ASP A 136 -14.47 19.31 6.89
C ASP A 136 -13.88 18.01 6.30
N GLU A 137 -12.55 17.89 6.19
CA GLU A 137 -11.90 16.62 5.81
C GLU A 137 -12.27 15.49 6.78
N PHE A 138 -12.28 15.74 8.09
CA PHE A 138 -12.64 14.74 9.07
C PHE A 138 -14.10 14.31 8.96
N ARG A 139 -15.02 15.24 8.68
CA ARG A 139 -16.44 14.91 8.40
C ARG A 139 -16.57 14.06 7.13
N TYR A 140 -15.84 14.42 6.08
CA TYR A 140 -15.76 13.64 4.85
C TYR A 140 -15.25 12.21 5.09
N GLN A 141 -14.18 12.07 5.89
CA GLN A 141 -13.62 10.77 6.25
C GLN A 141 -14.53 9.94 7.17
N MET A 142 -15.30 10.57 8.06
CA MET A 142 -16.32 9.89 8.86
C MET A 142 -17.42 9.27 8.01
N GLN A 143 -17.94 10.02 7.02
CA GLN A 143 -18.95 9.48 6.10
C GLN A 143 -18.40 8.27 5.32
N ARG A 144 -17.16 8.35 4.85
CA ARG A 144 -16.46 7.25 4.14
C ARG A 144 -16.15 6.05 5.05
N GLN A 145 -16.06 6.26 6.36
CA GLN A 145 -15.84 5.21 7.35
C GLN A 145 -17.13 4.53 7.80
N GLY A 146 -18.29 5.21 7.77
CA GLY A 146 -19.52 4.76 8.43
C GLY A 146 -20.09 3.39 8.02
N TRP A 147 -19.67 2.85 6.87
CA TRP A 147 -20.05 1.53 6.36
C TRP A 147 -18.93 0.48 6.46
N ASN A 148 -17.82 0.82 7.14
CA ASN A 148 -16.68 -0.05 7.40
C ASN A 148 -16.68 -0.52 8.87
N LYS A 149 -16.02 -1.66 9.13
CA LYS A 149 -16.03 -2.31 10.46
C LYS A 149 -15.18 -1.60 11.51
N ALA A 150 -14.11 -0.93 11.09
CA ALA A 150 -13.18 -0.31 12.04
C ALA A 150 -13.83 0.89 12.75
N PRO A 151 -13.72 1.00 14.09
CA PRO A 151 -14.27 2.11 14.83
C PRO A 151 -13.52 3.41 14.51
N GLN A 152 -14.27 4.51 14.39
CA GLN A 152 -13.74 5.86 14.25
C GLN A 152 -14.77 6.86 14.79
N LYS A 153 -14.32 7.92 15.45
CA LYS A 153 -15.19 9.01 15.89
C LYS A 153 -14.52 10.38 15.76
N LEU A 154 -15.33 11.41 15.60
CA LEU A 154 -14.89 12.78 15.88
C LEU A 154 -14.87 12.96 17.40
N ILE A 155 -13.86 13.67 17.89
CA ILE A 155 -13.73 14.02 19.31
C ILE A 155 -13.51 15.51 19.50
N THR A 156 -13.98 16.02 20.62
CA THR A 156 -13.80 17.43 21.01
C THR A 156 -12.40 17.69 21.55
N VAL A 157 -12.05 18.98 21.67
CA VAL A 157 -10.80 19.41 22.31
C VAL A 157 -10.71 18.94 23.76
N ASP A 158 -11.83 18.93 24.50
CA ASP A 158 -11.87 18.44 25.89
C ASP A 158 -11.59 16.93 25.98
N GLU A 159 -12.13 16.13 25.06
CA GLU A 159 -11.83 14.69 24.97
C GLU A 159 -10.36 14.44 24.60
N ILE A 160 -9.73 15.31 23.79
CA ILE A 160 -8.30 15.24 23.49
C ILE A 160 -7.49 15.57 24.75
N LYS A 161 -7.83 16.65 25.45
CA LYS A 161 -7.14 17.09 26.68
C LYS A 161 -7.17 16.04 27.79
N GLN A 162 -8.26 15.29 27.90
CA GLN A 162 -8.37 14.18 28.85
C GLN A 162 -7.40 13.03 28.53
N GLN A 163 -7.12 12.79 27.25
CA GLN A 163 -6.25 11.70 26.79
C GLN A 163 -4.78 12.10 26.75
N VAL A 164 -4.49 13.37 26.42
CA VAL A 164 -3.14 13.91 26.30
C VAL A 164 -3.07 15.27 27.02
N PRO A 165 -2.89 15.27 28.36
CA PRO A 165 -3.10 16.48 29.16
C PRO A 165 -1.97 17.52 29.07
N PHE A 166 -0.80 17.13 28.55
CA PHE A 166 0.41 17.96 28.54
C PHE A 166 0.66 18.70 27.20
N ILE A 167 -0.24 18.56 26.22
CA ILE A 167 -0.11 19.25 24.93
C ILE A 167 -0.86 20.59 24.93
N ASN A 168 -0.35 21.53 24.14
CA ASN A 168 -0.98 22.80 23.85
C ASN A 168 -2.13 22.59 22.83
N LEU A 169 -3.35 22.96 23.21
CA LEU A 169 -4.55 22.79 22.38
C LEU A 169 -5.13 24.12 21.87
N ASP A 170 -4.43 25.25 22.06
CA ASP A 170 -4.96 26.59 21.76
C ASP A 170 -5.42 26.74 20.29
N LYS A 171 -4.71 26.10 19.37
CA LYS A 171 -5.02 26.10 17.93
C LYS A 171 -5.82 24.88 17.47
N VAL A 172 -6.16 23.93 18.35
CA VAL A 172 -6.82 22.67 17.97
C VAL A 172 -8.33 22.84 18.00
N LEU A 173 -9.00 22.45 16.92
CA LEU A 173 -10.45 22.55 16.75
C LEU A 173 -11.19 21.24 17.07
N GLY A 174 -10.47 20.12 17.03
CA GLY A 174 -11.00 18.78 17.28
C GLY A 174 -10.06 17.68 16.78
N GLY A 175 -10.53 16.43 16.87
CA GLY A 175 -9.74 15.28 16.43
C GLY A 175 -10.57 14.20 15.74
N LEU A 176 -9.89 13.40 14.92
CA LEU A 176 -10.40 12.14 14.39
C LEU A 176 -9.72 10.99 15.16
N TYR A 177 -10.50 10.20 15.88
CA TYR A 177 -10.00 9.19 16.80
C TYR A 177 -10.39 7.77 16.38
N ASN A 178 -9.41 6.87 16.41
CA ASN A 178 -9.59 5.44 16.24
C ASN A 178 -9.20 4.73 17.55
N PRO A 179 -10.14 4.04 18.23
CA PRO A 179 -9.80 3.27 19.42
C PRO A 179 -9.14 1.95 19.04
N ALA A 180 -8.40 1.38 19.99
CA ALA A 180 -7.87 0.01 19.95
C ALA A 180 -6.82 -0.27 18.84
N ASP A 181 -6.21 0.79 18.31
CA ASP A 181 -5.01 0.77 17.48
C ASP A 181 -3.86 1.47 18.23
N GLY A 182 -2.68 1.64 17.63
CA GLY A 182 -1.56 2.30 18.31
C GLY A 182 -0.23 2.03 17.62
N HIS A 183 0.66 1.29 18.28
CA HIS A 183 1.97 0.93 17.74
C HIS A 183 2.41 -0.47 18.18
N ILE A 184 3.30 -1.09 17.41
CA ILE A 184 3.80 -2.44 17.62
C ILE A 184 5.30 -2.51 17.36
N ASP A 185 6.04 -3.36 18.09
CA ASP A 185 7.43 -3.64 17.79
C ASP A 185 7.55 -4.42 16.46
N PRO A 186 8.14 -3.83 15.40
CA PRO A 186 8.29 -4.49 14.11
C PRO A 186 9.09 -5.78 14.16
N TYR A 187 10.10 -5.84 15.04
CA TYR A 187 10.97 -7.01 15.16
C TYR A 187 10.19 -8.18 15.74
N SER A 188 9.58 -8.00 16.90
CA SER A 188 8.79 -9.03 17.58
C SER A 188 7.59 -9.49 16.73
N LEU A 189 6.90 -8.58 16.05
CA LEU A 189 5.84 -8.93 15.09
C LEU A 189 6.36 -9.88 14.00
N THR A 190 7.51 -9.56 13.40
CA THR A 190 8.09 -10.35 12.30
C THR A 190 8.54 -11.72 12.78
N MET A 191 9.17 -11.80 13.96
CA MET A 191 9.57 -13.07 14.56
C MET A 191 8.36 -13.96 14.89
N ALA A 192 7.28 -13.39 15.43
CA ALA A 192 6.08 -14.14 15.76
C ALA A 192 5.41 -14.73 14.51
N MET A 193 5.28 -13.94 13.43
CA MET A 193 4.76 -14.45 12.16
C MET A 193 5.66 -15.54 11.56
N ALA A 194 6.99 -15.38 11.62
CA ALA A 194 7.93 -16.38 11.14
C ALA A 194 7.87 -17.69 11.94
N SER A 195 7.73 -17.60 13.27
CA SER A 195 7.56 -18.75 14.16
C SER A 195 6.27 -19.52 13.84
N GLU A 196 5.15 -18.82 13.73
CA GLU A 196 3.88 -19.44 13.37
C GLU A 196 3.91 -20.02 11.95
N ALA A 197 4.55 -19.35 10.99
CA ALA A 197 4.73 -19.87 9.64
C ALA A 197 5.44 -21.24 9.66
N LYS A 198 6.53 -21.37 10.44
CA LYS A 198 7.23 -22.65 10.64
C LYS A 198 6.33 -23.69 11.30
N ARG A 199 5.52 -23.29 12.29
CA ARG A 199 4.54 -24.18 12.94
C ARG A 199 3.51 -24.75 11.95
N TYR A 200 3.13 -23.99 10.94
CA TYR A 200 2.26 -24.43 9.84
C TYR A 200 3.03 -25.11 8.68
N GLY A 201 4.33 -25.37 8.82
CA GLY A 201 5.12 -26.15 7.87
C GLY A 201 5.89 -25.35 6.81
N ALA A 202 5.91 -24.01 6.88
CA ALA A 202 6.80 -23.23 6.00
C ALA A 202 8.27 -23.40 6.40
N ARG A 203 9.16 -23.32 5.39
CA ARG A 203 10.61 -23.39 5.60
C ARG A 203 11.23 -22.03 5.30
N ILE A 204 12.09 -21.55 6.19
CA ILE A 204 12.67 -20.20 6.11
C ILE A 204 14.19 -20.32 6.05
N PHE A 205 14.79 -19.84 4.96
CA PHE A 205 16.23 -19.87 4.74
C PHE A 205 16.79 -18.45 4.74
N GLN A 206 17.41 -18.09 5.86
CA GLN A 206 18.25 -16.90 6.00
C GLN A 206 19.63 -17.13 5.35
N GLY A 207 20.40 -16.07 5.08
CA GLY A 207 21.70 -16.15 4.40
C GLY A 207 21.61 -16.72 2.97
N THR A 208 20.47 -16.58 2.31
CA THR A 208 20.16 -17.21 1.02
C THR A 208 19.79 -16.14 0.00
N VAL A 209 20.79 -15.66 -0.73
CA VAL A 209 20.64 -14.58 -1.70
C VAL A 209 20.06 -15.15 -2.99
N VAL A 210 18.95 -14.61 -3.48
CA VAL A 210 18.45 -14.89 -4.83
C VAL A 210 19.28 -14.10 -5.83
N GLN A 211 19.83 -14.79 -6.83
CA GLN A 211 20.81 -14.26 -7.79
C GLN A 211 20.32 -14.36 -9.24
N GLY A 212 19.30 -15.19 -9.51
CA GLY A 212 18.73 -15.37 -10.83
C GLY A 212 17.29 -15.86 -10.77
N LEU A 213 16.47 -15.40 -11.71
CA LEU A 213 15.09 -15.83 -11.91
C LEU A 213 14.87 -16.10 -13.39
N SER A 214 14.55 -17.35 -13.74
CA SER A 214 14.19 -17.70 -15.12
C SER A 214 13.01 -18.65 -15.14
N ARG A 215 12.25 -18.66 -16.23
CA ARG A 215 11.10 -19.55 -16.37
C ARG A 215 11.46 -20.75 -17.24
N ASP A 216 11.25 -21.96 -16.71
CA ASP A 216 11.41 -23.19 -17.49
C ASP A 216 10.23 -23.33 -18.46
N HIS A 217 10.50 -23.23 -19.76
CA HIS A 217 9.46 -23.28 -20.78
C HIS A 217 8.77 -24.64 -20.90
N ARG A 218 9.32 -25.71 -20.30
CA ARG A 218 8.76 -27.06 -20.38
C ARG A 218 7.57 -27.27 -19.46
N ASP A 219 7.62 -26.74 -18.25
CA ASP A 219 6.58 -26.91 -17.21
C ASP A 219 6.05 -25.59 -16.65
N GLY A 220 6.56 -24.45 -17.13
CA GLY A 220 6.12 -23.12 -16.74
C GLY A 220 6.55 -22.69 -15.33
N ARG A 221 7.34 -23.50 -14.62
CA ARG A 221 7.88 -23.18 -13.28
C ARG A 221 9.02 -22.19 -13.38
N TRP A 222 9.29 -21.51 -12.27
CA TRP A 222 10.42 -20.63 -12.09
C TRP A 222 11.62 -21.40 -11.53
N LEU A 223 12.80 -21.21 -12.13
CA LEU A 223 14.08 -21.55 -11.56
C LEU A 223 14.57 -20.34 -10.75
N VAL A 224 14.68 -20.51 -9.44
CA VAL A 224 15.18 -19.52 -8.49
C VAL A 224 16.62 -19.91 -8.13
N GLU A 225 17.59 -19.21 -8.71
CA GLU A 225 19.00 -19.44 -8.44
C GLU A 225 19.40 -18.70 -7.16
N THR A 226 20.05 -19.41 -6.23
CA THR A 226 20.45 -18.85 -4.94
C THR A 226 21.90 -19.16 -4.60
N SER A 227 22.46 -18.42 -3.64
CA SER A 227 23.78 -18.70 -3.05
C SER A 227 23.91 -20.10 -2.42
N ARG A 228 22.82 -20.81 -2.20
CA ARG A 228 22.78 -22.18 -1.61
C ARG A 228 22.29 -23.25 -2.61
N GLY A 229 22.23 -22.90 -3.89
CA GLY A 229 21.74 -23.78 -4.96
C GLY A 229 20.35 -23.40 -5.47
N PRO A 230 19.89 -24.00 -6.57
CA PRO A 230 18.64 -23.66 -7.23
C PRO A 230 17.40 -24.28 -6.55
N VAL A 231 16.26 -23.61 -6.67
CA VAL A 231 14.93 -24.10 -6.28
C VAL A 231 13.96 -23.93 -7.46
N ARG A 232 13.20 -24.97 -7.83
CA ARG A 232 12.12 -24.87 -8.82
C ARG A 232 10.80 -24.53 -8.13
N ALA A 233 10.25 -23.34 -8.36
CA ALA A 233 8.99 -22.89 -7.75
C ALA A 233 7.87 -22.78 -8.79
N LYS A 234 6.63 -23.17 -8.48
CA LYS A 234 5.50 -22.87 -9.37
C LYS A 234 5.20 -21.38 -9.36
N HIS A 235 5.16 -20.76 -8.17
CA HIS A 235 4.99 -19.33 -7.98
C HIS A 235 6.22 -18.70 -7.30
N VAL A 236 6.58 -17.49 -7.73
CA VAL A 236 7.59 -16.65 -7.09
C VAL A 236 6.92 -15.37 -6.62
N VAL A 237 7.20 -14.94 -5.39
CA VAL A 237 6.68 -13.69 -4.84
C VAL A 237 7.82 -12.79 -4.40
N ASN A 238 7.93 -11.62 -5.01
CA ASN A 238 8.89 -10.59 -4.59
C ASN A 238 8.31 -9.79 -3.41
N CYS A 239 8.97 -9.90 -2.27
CA CYS A 239 8.72 -9.14 -1.03
C CYS A 239 9.99 -8.41 -0.55
N ALA A 240 10.93 -8.12 -1.46
CA ALA A 240 12.32 -7.77 -1.14
C ALA A 240 12.52 -6.29 -0.73
N GLY A 241 11.50 -5.58 -0.26
CA GLY A 241 11.62 -4.21 0.23
C GLY A 241 12.30 -3.27 -0.78
N PHE A 242 13.36 -2.56 -0.36
CA PHE A 242 14.11 -1.67 -1.26
C PHE A 242 15.02 -2.40 -2.25
N TRP A 243 15.22 -3.72 -2.13
CA TRP A 243 15.83 -4.55 -3.17
C TRP A 243 14.82 -5.03 -4.21
N ALA A 244 13.54 -4.66 -4.10
CA ALA A 244 12.51 -5.11 -5.02
C ALA A 244 12.80 -4.76 -6.48
N HIS A 245 13.44 -3.61 -6.76
CA HIS A 245 13.86 -3.23 -8.11
C HIS A 245 14.87 -4.24 -8.68
N GLU A 246 15.90 -4.61 -7.90
CA GLU A 246 16.91 -5.58 -8.31
C GLU A 246 16.32 -6.97 -8.52
N VAL A 247 15.47 -7.43 -7.60
CA VAL A 247 14.80 -8.75 -7.72
C VAL A 247 13.85 -8.78 -8.92
N ASN A 248 13.14 -7.69 -9.21
CA ASN A 248 12.31 -7.57 -10.41
C ASN A 248 13.16 -7.64 -11.68
N ALA A 249 14.31 -6.97 -11.71
CA ALA A 249 15.23 -6.98 -12.84
C ALA A 249 15.74 -8.40 -13.16
N LEU A 250 15.96 -9.26 -12.14
CA LEU A 250 16.32 -10.67 -12.35
C LEU A 250 15.26 -11.43 -13.15
N ALA A 251 13.97 -11.07 -13.02
CA ALA A 251 12.86 -11.67 -13.76
C ALA A 251 12.52 -10.92 -15.06
N GLY A 252 13.25 -9.86 -15.41
CA GLY A 252 12.92 -8.96 -16.53
C GLY A 252 11.68 -8.09 -16.30
N VAL A 253 11.29 -7.89 -15.03
CA VAL A 253 10.17 -7.04 -14.63
C VAL A 253 10.68 -5.63 -14.37
N ASP A 254 9.99 -4.64 -14.93
CA ASP A 254 10.19 -3.22 -14.61
C ASP A 254 8.97 -2.69 -13.85
N LEU A 255 9.18 -2.28 -12.60
CA LEU A 255 8.16 -1.75 -11.71
C LEU A 255 8.73 -0.52 -11.00
N PRO A 256 8.06 0.65 -11.05
CA PRO A 256 8.63 1.91 -10.60
C PRO A 256 8.62 2.01 -9.06
N LEU A 257 9.78 1.76 -8.45
CA LEU A 257 10.00 1.78 -7.01
C LEU A 257 11.25 2.61 -6.68
N VAL A 258 11.17 3.46 -5.66
CA VAL A 258 12.30 4.28 -5.19
C VAL A 258 12.40 4.24 -3.67
N PRO A 259 13.58 3.95 -3.10
CA PRO A 259 13.80 4.14 -1.67
C PRO A 259 13.88 5.64 -1.34
N ILE A 260 13.28 6.04 -0.24
CA ILE A 260 13.32 7.41 0.27
C ILE A 260 13.88 7.45 1.69
N HIS A 261 14.44 8.59 2.08
CA HIS A 261 14.83 8.82 3.47
C HIS A 261 13.62 9.22 4.28
N HIS A 262 13.39 8.55 5.41
CA HIS A 262 12.48 9.04 6.44
C HIS A 262 13.17 9.02 7.80
N GLN A 263 12.85 10.00 8.64
CA GLN A 263 13.49 10.20 9.92
C GLN A 263 12.48 10.32 11.05
N TYR A 264 12.84 9.76 12.20
CA TYR A 264 12.21 10.08 13.47
C TYR A 264 13.28 10.20 14.54
N PHE A 265 12.97 10.95 15.59
CA PHE A 265 13.82 11.07 16.77
C PHE A 265 13.07 10.65 18.01
N ILE A 266 13.82 10.17 19.00
CA ILE A 266 13.31 9.71 20.28
C ILE A 266 13.94 10.58 21.37
N THR A 267 13.13 11.10 22.27
CA THR A 267 13.61 11.89 23.41
C THR A 267 14.06 11.01 24.57
N SER A 268 14.84 11.59 25.47
CA SER A 268 14.98 11.11 26.84
C SER A 268 13.64 11.15 27.60
N SER A 269 13.60 10.62 28.81
CA SER A 269 12.41 10.65 29.67
C SER A 269 11.92 12.08 29.90
N ILE A 270 10.61 12.29 29.73
CA ILE A 270 9.93 13.57 29.96
C ILE A 270 9.08 13.43 31.24
N PRO A 271 9.23 14.31 32.26
CA PRO A 271 8.50 14.19 33.52
C PRO A 271 6.98 14.08 33.37
N GLU A 272 6.40 14.87 32.47
CA GLU A 272 4.97 14.90 32.18
C GLU A 272 4.47 13.57 31.62
N VAL A 273 5.29 12.90 30.79
CA VAL A 273 4.97 11.58 30.21
C VAL A 273 5.14 10.48 31.25
N LYS A 274 6.25 10.50 32.00
CA LYS A 274 6.54 9.53 33.06
C LYS A 274 5.46 9.50 34.15
N ASN A 275 4.87 10.65 34.46
CA ASN A 275 3.85 10.78 35.50
C ASN A 275 2.44 10.36 35.04
N LEU A 276 2.26 9.94 33.79
CA LEU A 276 0.98 9.46 33.29
C LEU A 276 0.66 8.06 33.82
N LYS A 277 -0.62 7.84 34.14
CA LYS A 277 -1.13 6.52 34.56
C LYS A 277 -1.47 5.59 33.39
N LYS A 278 -1.61 6.16 32.19
CA LYS A 278 -1.97 5.47 30.97
C LYS A 278 -1.11 6.00 29.84
N GLU A 279 -0.75 5.12 28.92
CA GLU A 279 -0.09 5.50 27.68
C GLU A 279 -0.99 6.43 26.86
N ILE A 280 -0.38 7.45 26.24
CA ILE A 280 -1.11 8.37 25.35
C ILE A 280 -1.46 7.70 24.02
N PRO A 281 -2.59 8.10 23.40
CA PRO A 281 -2.84 7.78 21.99
C PRO A 281 -1.70 8.25 21.09
N VAL A 282 -1.48 7.53 20.00
CA VAL A 282 -0.60 8.02 18.91
C VAL A 282 -1.22 9.29 18.35
N LEU A 283 -0.43 10.37 18.27
CA LEU A 283 -0.88 11.64 17.71
C LEU A 283 -0.37 11.82 16.29
N ARG A 284 -1.19 12.43 15.45
CA ARG A 284 -0.73 13.00 14.18
C ARG A 284 -1.18 14.45 14.10
N HIS A 285 -0.22 15.37 14.13
CA HIS A 285 -0.47 16.79 13.92
C HIS A 285 -0.33 17.08 12.44
N LEU A 286 -1.47 17.24 11.75
CA LEU A 286 -1.49 17.31 10.29
C LEU A 286 -0.92 18.64 9.79
N GLU A 287 -1.31 19.75 10.41
CA GLU A 287 -0.77 21.08 10.07
C GLU A 287 0.72 21.23 10.44
N GLY A 288 1.17 20.58 11.52
CA GLY A 288 2.60 20.52 11.89
C GLY A 288 3.44 19.53 11.07
N GLY A 289 2.79 18.64 10.32
CA GLY A 289 3.46 17.70 9.42
C GLY A 289 4.18 16.53 10.11
N PHE A 290 3.77 16.12 11.32
CA PHE A 290 4.45 15.02 12.04
C PHE A 290 3.48 14.05 12.74
N TYR A 291 3.97 12.84 13.01
CA TYR A 291 3.37 11.93 13.97
C TYR A 291 4.20 11.87 15.25
N MET A 292 3.54 11.51 16.35
CA MET A 292 4.15 11.36 17.65
C MET A 292 3.53 10.17 18.39
N ARG A 293 4.34 9.45 19.16
CA ARG A 293 3.85 8.47 20.13
C ARG A 293 4.71 8.47 21.37
N GLN A 294 4.20 7.88 22.45
CA GLN A 294 5.03 7.58 23.61
C GLN A 294 6.03 6.47 23.28
N GLU A 295 7.28 6.68 23.72
CA GLU A 295 8.35 5.69 23.66
C GLU A 295 8.96 5.61 25.06
N ARG A 296 8.59 4.56 25.81
CA ARG A 296 8.86 4.43 27.24
C ARG A 296 8.34 5.66 28.01
N ASP A 297 9.22 6.38 28.70
CA ASP A 297 8.91 7.60 29.45
C ASP A 297 9.14 8.87 28.62
N GLY A 298 9.46 8.75 27.34
CA GLY A 298 9.71 9.86 26.40
C GLY A 298 8.75 9.85 25.22
N LEU A 299 9.12 10.57 24.16
CA LEU A 299 8.33 10.68 22.93
C LEU A 299 9.19 10.29 21.72
N LEU A 300 8.56 9.61 20.77
CA LEU A 300 9.06 9.43 19.42
C LEU A 300 8.29 10.38 18.49
N ILE A 301 9.02 11.17 17.69
CA ILE A 301 8.45 12.13 16.74
C ILE A 301 9.04 11.89 15.35
N GLY A 302 8.18 11.71 14.35
CA GLY A 302 8.57 11.54 12.95
C GLY A 302 7.91 12.56 12.02
N PRO A 303 8.66 13.59 11.59
CA PRO A 303 8.20 14.56 10.60
C PRO A 303 8.11 13.99 9.18
N TYR A 304 7.25 14.60 8.37
CA TYR A 304 7.26 14.50 6.91
C TYR A 304 7.58 15.87 6.33
N GLU A 305 8.85 16.06 5.98
CA GLU A 305 9.36 17.31 5.43
C GLU A 305 8.88 17.58 4.00
N HIS A 306 8.85 18.88 3.62
CA HIS A 306 8.43 19.32 2.29
C HIS A 306 9.23 18.63 1.17
N GLN A 307 8.62 18.51 -0.01
CA GLN A 307 9.21 17.83 -1.18
C GLN A 307 10.58 18.39 -1.60
N ASP A 308 10.87 19.66 -1.29
CA ASP A 308 12.15 20.31 -1.63
C ASP A 308 13.26 20.01 -0.63
N LYS A 309 12.91 19.51 0.57
CA LYS A 309 13.84 19.18 1.65
C LYS A 309 14.06 17.67 1.79
N MET A 310 13.07 16.87 1.42
CA MET A 310 13.14 15.41 1.54
C MET A 310 14.21 14.83 0.60
N LYS A 311 14.76 13.66 0.97
CA LYS A 311 15.80 12.97 0.19
C LYS A 311 15.29 11.64 -0.34
N ILE A 312 15.68 11.32 -1.57
CA ILE A 312 15.46 10.01 -2.21
C ILE A 312 16.81 9.34 -2.47
N CYS A 313 16.82 8.00 -2.57
CA CYS A 313 17.97 7.21 -2.99
C CYS A 313 17.84 6.93 -4.50
N ASP A 314 18.00 7.97 -5.32
CA ASP A 314 17.93 7.85 -6.78
C ASP A 314 19.10 7.03 -7.33
N ASP A 315 20.30 7.18 -6.74
CA ASP A 315 21.49 6.37 -6.97
C ASP A 315 21.23 4.85 -6.81
N TRP A 316 20.42 4.45 -5.84
CA TRP A 316 20.06 3.03 -5.64
C TRP A 316 19.19 2.47 -6.76
N VAL A 317 18.47 3.34 -7.47
CA VAL A 317 17.64 2.96 -8.62
C VAL A 317 18.42 3.07 -9.92
N THR A 318 19.33 4.05 -10.06
CA THR A 318 20.14 4.20 -11.28
C THR A 318 21.24 3.16 -11.37
N ASP A 319 21.89 2.86 -10.24
CA ASP A 319 23.01 1.93 -10.17
C ASP A 319 22.57 0.63 -9.51
N ARG A 320 22.54 0.60 -8.16
CA ARG A 320 22.08 -0.52 -7.33
C ARG A 320 22.11 -0.13 -5.86
N VAL A 321 21.38 -0.87 -5.03
CA VAL A 321 21.56 -0.82 -3.58
C VAL A 321 22.98 -1.32 -3.25
N PRO A 322 23.72 -0.67 -2.34
CA PRO A 322 25.01 -1.17 -1.88
C PRO A 322 24.89 -2.63 -1.40
N PRO A 323 25.66 -3.59 -1.95
CA PRO A 323 25.44 -5.03 -1.70
C PRO A 323 25.50 -5.44 -0.22
N GLY A 324 26.31 -4.72 0.57
CA GLY A 324 26.49 -4.96 2.00
C GLY A 324 25.37 -4.41 2.88
N PHE A 325 24.54 -3.48 2.38
CA PHE A 325 23.53 -2.79 3.19
C PHE A 325 22.57 -3.81 3.83
N GLY A 326 22.24 -3.60 5.11
CA GLY A 326 21.33 -4.46 5.88
C GLY A 326 21.53 -4.23 7.37
N LYS A 327 20.45 -3.96 8.12
CA LYS A 327 20.52 -3.42 9.49
C LYS A 327 21.38 -2.16 9.63
N GLU A 328 21.40 -1.34 8.58
CA GLU A 328 22.10 -0.07 8.52
C GLU A 328 21.11 1.09 8.44
N LEU A 329 21.54 2.26 8.94
CA LEU A 329 20.81 3.53 8.89
C LEU A 329 21.65 4.57 8.15
N PHE A 330 20.99 5.58 7.61
CA PHE A 330 21.64 6.76 7.11
C PHE A 330 22.09 7.66 8.26
N ASN A 331 23.05 8.54 7.98
CA ASN A 331 23.36 9.64 8.89
C ASN A 331 22.12 10.53 9.05
N PRO A 332 21.68 10.82 10.29
CA PRO A 332 20.59 11.75 10.52
C PRO A 332 20.91 13.16 10.04
N ASP A 333 19.86 13.87 9.63
CA ASP A 333 19.89 15.25 9.17
C ASP A 333 18.69 15.95 9.81
N LEU A 334 18.90 16.50 11.02
CA LEU A 334 17.82 17.16 11.78
C LEU A 334 17.55 18.58 11.27
N ASP A 335 18.54 19.24 10.66
CA ASP A 335 18.42 20.62 10.17
C ASP A 335 17.33 20.74 9.10
N ARG A 336 17.15 19.70 8.25
CA ARG A 336 16.07 19.69 7.26
C ARG A 336 14.67 19.51 7.89
N LEU A 337 14.59 19.14 9.17
CA LEU A 337 13.35 18.91 9.91
C LEU A 337 12.97 20.05 10.86
N THR A 338 13.79 21.12 10.94
CA THR A 338 13.68 22.20 11.94
C THR A 338 12.25 22.76 12.08
N GLU A 339 11.59 23.12 10.98
CA GLU A 339 10.23 23.68 11.00
C GLU A 339 9.21 22.73 11.69
N HIS A 340 9.37 21.42 11.50
CA HIS A 340 8.50 20.43 12.13
C HIS A 340 8.86 20.16 13.58
N ILE A 341 10.15 20.25 13.93
CA ILE A 341 10.61 20.16 15.33
C ILE A 341 10.10 21.36 16.12
N GLU A 342 10.16 22.56 15.56
CA GLU A 342 9.58 23.78 16.14
C GLU A 342 8.08 23.64 16.34
N SER A 343 7.35 23.15 15.33
CA SER A 343 5.92 22.83 15.45
C SER A 343 5.64 21.79 16.54
N ALA A 344 6.48 20.76 16.67
CA ALA A 344 6.36 19.78 17.75
C ALA A 344 6.58 20.42 19.13
N MET A 345 7.54 21.35 19.27
CA MET A 345 7.75 22.11 20.51
C MET A 345 6.63 23.11 20.83
N GLU A 346 5.92 23.62 19.82
CA GLU A 346 4.70 24.42 20.03
C GLU A 346 3.55 23.56 20.57
N LEU A 347 3.33 22.39 19.98
CA LEU A 347 2.28 21.44 20.39
C LEU A 347 2.61 20.82 21.75
N VAL A 348 3.87 20.51 22.03
CA VAL A 348 4.32 19.84 23.25
C VAL A 348 5.40 20.69 23.92
N PRO A 349 5.02 21.65 24.78
CA PRO A 349 5.98 22.59 25.40
C PRO A 349 7.14 21.91 26.13
N ALA A 350 6.92 20.72 26.70
CA ALA A 350 7.95 19.94 27.38
C ALA A 350 9.13 19.54 26.46
N LEU A 351 8.92 19.48 25.14
CA LEU A 351 9.99 19.17 24.18
C LEU A 351 11.08 20.23 24.12
N ARG A 352 10.80 21.48 24.53
CA ARG A 352 11.79 22.57 24.55
C ARG A 352 12.97 22.30 25.48
N ASN A 353 12.75 21.49 26.51
CA ASN A 353 13.76 21.10 27.49
C ASN A 353 14.14 19.61 27.39
N ALA A 354 13.54 18.87 26.45
CA ALA A 354 13.80 17.44 26.30
C ALA A 354 15.05 17.22 25.45
N GLU A 355 15.90 16.28 25.88
CA GLU A 355 17.05 15.86 25.09
C GLU A 355 16.64 14.85 24.03
N ILE A 356 17.21 14.94 22.82
CA ILE A 356 17.12 13.89 21.81
C ILE A 356 18.09 12.77 22.19
N ARG A 357 17.57 11.59 22.48
CA ARG A 357 18.35 10.40 22.81
C ARG A 357 18.91 9.72 21.57
N THR A 358 18.10 9.61 20.52
CA THR A 358 18.52 8.96 19.27
C THR A 358 17.71 9.48 18.10
N THR A 359 18.29 9.41 16.92
CA THR A 359 17.61 9.71 15.66
C THR A 359 17.81 8.55 14.71
N VAL A 360 16.72 8.08 14.13
CA VAL A 360 16.70 7.00 13.15
C VAL A 360 16.42 7.62 11.81
N SER A 361 17.28 7.34 10.83
CA SER A 361 17.15 7.78 9.44
C SER A 361 17.31 6.56 8.55
N GLY A 362 16.25 6.13 7.88
CA GLY A 362 16.24 4.84 7.19
C GLY A 362 15.50 4.86 5.86
N PRO A 363 15.77 3.89 4.98
CA PRO A 363 15.11 3.78 3.68
C PRO A 363 13.69 3.22 3.80
N ILE A 364 12.72 3.86 3.16
CA ILE A 364 11.37 3.34 2.93
C ILE A 364 11.13 3.23 1.43
N THR A 365 10.62 2.10 0.95
CA THR A 365 10.34 1.92 -0.48
C THR A 365 9.01 2.53 -0.87
N TYR A 366 9.05 3.51 -1.77
CA TYR A 366 7.88 4.21 -2.31
C TYR A 366 7.59 3.77 -3.74
N THR A 367 6.31 3.70 -4.06
CA THR A 367 5.79 3.91 -5.42
C THR A 367 5.53 5.41 -5.63
N ALA A 368 5.21 5.81 -6.86
CA ALA A 368 4.86 7.19 -7.18
C ALA A 368 3.64 7.71 -6.40
N ASP A 369 2.71 6.83 -6.03
CA ASP A 369 1.46 7.17 -5.33
C ASP A 369 1.42 6.74 -3.85
N SER A 370 2.55 6.24 -3.31
CA SER A 370 2.73 5.66 -1.96
C SER A 370 1.92 4.40 -1.63
N LEU A 371 1.02 3.96 -2.50
CA LEU A 371 0.31 2.70 -2.32
C LEU A 371 1.23 1.55 -2.73
N PRO A 372 1.19 0.41 -2.03
CA PRO A 372 2.00 -0.74 -2.41
C PRO A 372 1.56 -1.31 -3.77
N CYS A 373 2.41 -2.13 -4.36
CA CYS A 373 2.06 -3.01 -5.47
C CYS A 373 1.83 -4.41 -4.89
N ILE A 374 0.58 -4.90 -4.94
CA ILE A 374 0.15 -6.19 -4.40
C ILE A 374 -0.61 -6.97 -5.46
N GLY A 375 -0.09 -8.12 -5.88
CA GLY A 375 -0.79 -9.01 -6.82
C GLY A 375 0.12 -9.63 -7.88
N PRO A 376 -0.47 -10.32 -8.87
CA PRO A 376 0.29 -10.93 -9.96
C PRO A 376 0.80 -9.86 -10.91
N MET A 377 2.02 -10.01 -11.43
CA MET A 377 2.59 -9.07 -12.39
C MET A 377 2.03 -9.33 -13.79
N PRO A 378 1.46 -8.32 -14.48
CA PRO A 378 0.96 -8.49 -15.85
C PRO A 378 2.04 -9.03 -16.79
N ARG A 379 1.70 -10.03 -17.61
CA ARG A 379 2.59 -10.69 -18.60
C ARG A 379 3.69 -11.59 -18.02
N PHE A 380 3.76 -11.76 -16.69
CA PHE A 380 4.71 -12.68 -16.03
C PHE A 380 3.93 -13.73 -15.23
N PRO A 381 3.52 -14.85 -15.87
CA PRO A 381 2.73 -15.88 -15.22
C PRO A 381 3.40 -16.40 -13.94
N ASN A 382 2.62 -16.49 -12.87
CA ASN A 382 3.06 -16.96 -11.56
C ASN A 382 4.18 -16.15 -10.88
N TYR A 383 4.49 -14.95 -11.38
CA TYR A 383 5.31 -13.97 -10.68
C TYR A 383 4.40 -12.95 -10.00
N TRP A 384 4.55 -12.82 -8.69
CA TRP A 384 3.74 -11.95 -7.85
C TRP A 384 4.63 -10.94 -7.14
N VAL A 385 4.03 -9.82 -6.76
CA VAL A 385 4.72 -8.78 -5.99
C VAL A 385 3.90 -8.39 -4.78
N ALA A 386 4.60 -8.12 -3.68
CA ALA A 386 4.13 -7.33 -2.55
C ALA A 386 5.30 -6.40 -2.16
N VAL A 387 5.35 -5.23 -2.79
CA VAL A 387 6.48 -4.29 -2.73
C VAL A 387 6.02 -2.83 -2.69
N GLY A 388 6.93 -1.88 -2.44
CA GLY A 388 6.61 -0.44 -2.45
C GLY A 388 5.77 0.03 -1.26
N PHE A 389 5.99 -0.56 -0.09
CA PHE A 389 5.23 -0.24 1.12
C PHE A 389 5.79 0.99 1.84
N ALA A 390 5.14 2.14 1.67
CA ALA A 390 5.36 3.32 2.53
C ALA A 390 5.00 3.05 4.01
N TYR A 391 4.01 2.19 4.23
CA TYR A 391 3.42 1.88 5.54
C TYR A 391 3.45 0.37 5.83
N GLY A 392 4.62 -0.25 5.65
CA GLY A 392 4.77 -1.71 5.64
C GLY A 392 4.33 -2.43 6.90
N ILE A 393 4.49 -1.84 8.09
CA ILE A 393 4.10 -2.49 9.36
C ILE A 393 2.58 -2.64 9.43
N ILE A 394 1.82 -1.55 9.35
CA ILE A 394 0.35 -1.59 9.39
C ILE A 394 -0.26 -2.31 8.18
N HIS A 395 0.40 -2.32 7.03
CA HIS A 395 -0.11 -3.07 5.87
C HIS A 395 0.18 -4.58 5.94
N SER A 396 1.24 -5.00 6.64
CA SER A 396 1.81 -6.35 6.53
C SER A 396 0.79 -7.48 6.69
N GLY A 397 0.05 -7.52 7.80
CA GLY A 397 -0.92 -8.59 8.10
C GLY A 397 -2.03 -8.71 7.06
N GLY A 398 -2.69 -7.60 6.75
CA GLY A 398 -3.77 -7.55 5.76
C GLY A 398 -3.29 -7.85 4.34
N ALA A 399 -2.12 -7.33 3.95
CA ALA A 399 -1.53 -7.58 2.62
C ALA A 399 -1.12 -9.03 2.44
N GLY A 400 -0.45 -9.62 3.43
CA GLY A 400 -0.08 -11.04 3.43
C GLY A 400 -1.29 -11.95 3.33
N ARG A 401 -2.36 -11.65 4.09
CA ARG A 401 -3.63 -12.37 3.99
C ARG A 401 -4.29 -12.22 2.62
N TYR A 402 -4.40 -10.99 2.13
CA TYR A 402 -5.03 -10.67 0.84
C TYR A 402 -4.39 -11.47 -0.30
N LEU A 403 -3.05 -11.42 -0.38
CA LEU A 403 -2.30 -12.06 -1.43
C LEU A 403 -2.32 -13.59 -1.28
N ALA A 404 -2.20 -14.13 -0.07
CA ALA A 404 -2.32 -15.58 0.17
C ALA A 404 -3.70 -16.12 -0.22
N GLU A 405 -4.79 -15.41 0.12
CA GLU A 405 -6.14 -15.80 -0.30
C GLU A 405 -6.30 -15.72 -1.82
N TRP A 406 -5.72 -14.73 -2.49
CA TRP A 406 -5.77 -14.65 -3.95
C TRP A 406 -5.01 -15.82 -4.60
N MET A 407 -3.77 -16.06 -4.18
CA MET A 407 -2.94 -17.15 -4.72
C MET A 407 -3.58 -18.53 -4.54
N THR A 408 -4.27 -18.75 -3.41
CA THR A 408 -4.88 -20.06 -3.11
C THR A 408 -6.26 -20.25 -3.72
N LYS A 409 -7.03 -19.16 -3.93
CA LYS A 409 -8.43 -19.22 -4.41
C LYS A 409 -8.58 -18.82 -5.88
N GLY A 410 -7.51 -18.36 -6.53
CA GLY A 410 -7.50 -17.98 -7.95
C GLY A 410 -8.14 -16.61 -8.25
N GLU A 411 -8.68 -15.90 -7.27
CA GLU A 411 -9.27 -14.58 -7.42
C GLU A 411 -9.09 -13.73 -6.16
N PRO A 412 -9.06 -12.38 -6.26
CA PRO A 412 -8.87 -11.54 -5.10
C PRO A 412 -10.06 -11.66 -4.12
N PRO A 413 -9.83 -11.67 -2.79
CA PRO A 413 -10.91 -11.84 -1.82
C PRO A 413 -11.87 -10.63 -1.77
N TYR A 414 -11.41 -9.47 -2.21
CA TYR A 414 -12.16 -8.23 -2.42
C TYR A 414 -11.37 -7.35 -3.39
N ASP A 415 -12.01 -6.32 -3.94
CA ASP A 415 -11.33 -5.42 -4.88
C ASP A 415 -10.24 -4.60 -4.19
N LEU A 416 -9.09 -4.48 -4.84
CA LEU A 416 -7.94 -3.70 -4.35
C LEU A 416 -7.12 -3.15 -5.53
N ILE A 417 -7.81 -2.78 -6.61
CA ILE A 417 -7.17 -2.35 -7.86
C ILE A 417 -6.28 -1.12 -7.67
N GLU A 418 -6.50 -0.32 -6.62
CA GLU A 418 -5.63 0.79 -6.24
C GLU A 418 -4.20 0.36 -5.86
N THR A 419 -3.99 -0.93 -5.56
CA THR A 419 -2.67 -1.52 -5.30
C THR A 419 -2.17 -2.43 -6.42
N ASP A 420 -2.90 -2.53 -7.53
CA ASP A 420 -2.54 -3.43 -8.62
C ASP A 420 -1.18 -3.01 -9.22
N PRO A 421 -0.22 -3.94 -9.44
CA PRO A 421 1.08 -3.61 -10.03
C PRO A 421 0.98 -3.11 -11.49
N GLY A 422 -0.08 -3.47 -12.22
CA GLY A 422 -0.39 -3.04 -13.58
C GLY A 422 -1.01 -1.66 -13.68
N ARG A 423 -1.22 -0.94 -12.56
CA ARG A 423 -1.65 0.47 -12.62
C ARG A 423 -0.56 1.39 -13.17
N PHE A 424 0.69 0.96 -13.10
CA PHE A 424 1.83 1.60 -13.74
C PHE A 424 2.12 0.97 -15.11
N GLY A 425 2.71 1.75 -16.01
CA GLY A 425 3.14 1.29 -17.32
C GLY A 425 4.42 2.00 -17.76
N LYS A 426 4.74 1.92 -19.05
CA LYS A 426 5.96 2.53 -19.63
C LYS A 426 6.11 4.03 -19.35
N TRP A 427 4.97 4.72 -19.25
CA TRP A 427 4.89 6.16 -18.93
C TRP A 427 5.43 6.51 -17.53
N ALA A 428 5.47 5.55 -16.60
CA ALA A 428 5.95 5.73 -15.24
C ALA A 428 7.49 5.64 -15.19
N THR A 429 8.14 6.50 -15.96
CA THR A 429 9.60 6.56 -16.10
C THR A 429 10.28 6.86 -14.76
N ARG A 430 11.60 6.64 -14.67
CA ARG A 430 12.40 7.01 -13.48
C ARG A 430 12.24 8.48 -13.12
N SER A 431 12.22 9.38 -14.12
CA SER A 431 12.00 10.81 -13.88
C SER A 431 10.62 11.09 -13.28
N TYR A 432 9.57 10.47 -13.82
CA TYR A 432 8.22 10.56 -13.25
C TYR A 432 8.21 10.04 -11.80
N LEU A 433 8.76 8.85 -11.56
CA LEU A 433 8.83 8.23 -10.24
C LEU A 433 9.53 9.14 -9.23
N PHE A 434 10.72 9.65 -9.54
CA PHE A 434 11.48 10.49 -8.62
C PHE A 434 10.75 11.79 -8.30
N THR A 435 10.23 12.47 -9.32
CA THR A 435 9.49 13.73 -9.14
C THR A 435 8.19 13.51 -8.39
N LYS A 436 7.42 12.46 -8.71
CA LYS A 436 6.14 12.17 -8.06
C LYS A 436 6.30 11.66 -6.63
N SER A 437 7.30 10.83 -6.35
CA SER A 437 7.53 10.33 -4.99
C SER A 437 7.94 11.44 -4.01
N LYS A 438 8.67 12.48 -4.48
CA LYS A 438 8.95 13.68 -3.68
C LYS A 438 7.67 14.44 -3.31
N GLU A 439 6.79 14.70 -4.29
CA GLU A 439 5.48 15.33 -4.05
C GLU A 439 4.63 14.49 -3.10
N THR A 440 4.51 13.19 -3.36
CA THR A 440 3.72 12.27 -2.55
C THR A 440 4.21 12.20 -1.10
N TYR A 441 5.52 12.23 -0.86
CA TYR A 441 6.07 12.31 0.50
C TYR A 441 5.74 13.65 1.18
N GLY A 442 6.01 14.77 0.49
CA GLY A 442 5.75 16.10 1.03
C GLY A 442 4.26 16.34 1.31
N MET A 443 3.38 15.70 0.54
CA MET A 443 1.92 15.80 0.70
C MET A 443 1.32 14.82 1.73
N ASN A 444 2.14 14.08 2.48
CA ASN A 444 1.67 13.02 3.37
C ASN A 444 0.65 13.47 4.43
N ASN A 445 0.70 14.75 4.82
CA ASN A 445 -0.22 15.36 5.79
C ASN A 445 -1.05 16.50 5.18
N SER A 446 -1.00 16.70 3.86
CA SER A 446 -1.82 17.71 3.18
C SER A 446 -3.32 17.41 3.31
N PHE A 447 -4.15 18.37 2.92
CA PHE A 447 -5.60 18.14 2.83
C PHE A 447 -5.91 17.13 1.73
N THR A 448 -6.75 16.15 2.04
CA THR A 448 -7.26 15.19 1.04
C THR A 448 -8.65 15.62 0.57
N PHE A 449 -8.70 16.38 -0.52
CA PHE A 449 -9.97 16.81 -1.09
C PHE A 449 -10.59 15.74 -2.01
N PRO A 450 -11.93 15.70 -2.17
CA PRO A 450 -12.51 14.98 -3.29
C PRO A 450 -12.03 15.62 -4.60
N LYS A 451 -11.75 14.78 -5.61
CA LYS A 451 -11.20 15.23 -6.91
C LYS A 451 -9.88 16.00 -6.75
N GLU A 452 -9.03 15.53 -5.84
CA GLU A 452 -7.68 16.04 -5.67
C GLU A 452 -6.87 15.90 -6.98
N GLU A 453 -6.17 16.96 -7.33
CA GLU A 453 -5.25 17.00 -8.46
C GLU A 453 -3.83 17.28 -7.96
N ARG A 454 -2.85 16.71 -8.67
CA ARG A 454 -1.43 16.82 -8.37
C ARG A 454 -0.64 16.98 -9.65
N TRP A 455 0.43 17.76 -9.65
CA TRP A 455 1.11 18.19 -10.89
C TRP A 455 2.49 17.60 -11.09
N ALA A 456 3.17 17.15 -10.03
CA ALA A 456 4.52 16.64 -10.16
C ALA A 456 4.55 15.49 -11.20
N GLY A 457 5.50 15.59 -12.14
CA GLY A 457 5.70 14.63 -13.22
C GLY A 457 4.74 14.73 -14.41
N ARG A 458 3.87 15.75 -14.47
CA ARG A 458 2.92 15.95 -15.58
C ARG A 458 3.36 17.07 -16.53
N PRO A 459 2.99 17.00 -17.82
CA PRO A 459 2.41 15.82 -18.50
C PRO A 459 3.46 14.71 -18.64
N THR A 460 3.01 13.46 -18.80
CA THR A 460 3.90 12.35 -19.15
C THR A 460 4.07 12.25 -20.66
N GLU A 461 4.88 11.30 -21.14
CA GLU A 461 4.95 10.95 -22.57
C GLU A 461 3.63 10.40 -23.16
N ARG A 462 2.65 10.08 -22.30
CA ARG A 462 1.39 9.44 -22.68
C ARG A 462 0.27 10.47 -22.89
N THR A 463 0.40 11.34 -23.89
CA THR A 463 -0.62 12.33 -24.27
C THR A 463 -1.28 11.98 -25.61
N SER A 464 -2.50 12.46 -25.84
CA SER A 464 -3.15 12.32 -27.15
C SER A 464 -2.57 13.32 -28.16
N GLY A 465 -2.67 13.03 -29.45
CA GLY A 465 -2.17 13.92 -30.51
C GLY A 465 -2.86 15.28 -30.61
N ILE A 466 -3.92 15.49 -29.81
CA ILE A 466 -4.69 16.74 -29.73
C ILE A 466 -4.55 17.41 -28.35
N HIS A 467 -3.64 16.95 -27.49
CA HIS A 467 -3.48 17.46 -26.12
C HIS A 467 -3.30 18.98 -26.08
N ASP A 468 -2.33 19.53 -26.80
CA ASP A 468 -2.03 20.96 -26.81
C ASP A 468 -3.23 21.79 -27.32
N LEU A 469 -3.89 21.31 -28.38
CA LEU A 469 -5.09 21.95 -28.92
C LEU A 469 -6.23 22.01 -27.88
N LEU A 470 -6.38 20.96 -27.07
CA LEU A 470 -7.40 20.93 -26.02
C LEU A 470 -7.05 21.93 -24.90
N VAL A 471 -5.78 21.99 -24.47
CA VAL A 471 -5.30 22.97 -23.49
C VAL A 471 -5.52 24.40 -23.98
N GLU A 472 -5.16 24.69 -25.24
CA GLU A 472 -5.41 25.99 -25.88
C GLU A 472 -6.90 26.37 -25.90
N ARG A 473 -7.79 25.37 -25.95
CA ARG A 473 -9.25 25.56 -25.89
C ARG A 473 -9.82 25.59 -24.47
N GLY A 474 -8.97 25.69 -23.45
CA GLY A 474 -9.37 25.81 -22.05
C GLY A 474 -9.60 24.48 -21.35
N ALA A 475 -9.05 23.37 -21.85
CA ALA A 475 -9.13 22.09 -21.15
C ALA A 475 -8.38 22.15 -19.81
N GLU A 476 -9.08 21.77 -18.75
CA GLU A 476 -8.55 21.60 -17.40
C GLU A 476 -8.26 20.10 -17.25
N MET A 477 -6.99 19.74 -17.43
CA MET A 477 -6.58 18.34 -17.61
C MET A 477 -6.54 17.57 -16.28
N GLY A 478 -7.18 16.40 -16.26
CA GLY A 478 -7.06 15.38 -15.24
C GLY A 478 -6.05 14.28 -15.60
N PHE A 479 -5.42 13.70 -14.58
CA PHE A 479 -4.44 12.62 -14.74
C PHE A 479 -5.08 11.24 -14.60
N HIS A 480 -4.92 10.38 -15.61
CA HIS A 480 -5.51 9.03 -15.63
C HIS A 480 -4.54 7.99 -16.21
N ALA A 481 -3.90 7.18 -15.36
CA ALA A 481 -2.99 6.09 -15.79
C ALA A 481 -1.90 6.55 -16.79
N GLY A 482 -1.29 7.71 -16.50
CA GLY A 482 -0.29 8.37 -17.35
C GLY A 482 -0.88 9.40 -18.32
N TRP A 483 -2.15 9.26 -18.68
CA TRP A 483 -2.81 10.16 -19.63
C TRP A 483 -3.19 11.50 -19.00
N GLU A 484 -3.13 12.54 -19.83
CA GLU A 484 -3.83 13.80 -19.62
C GLU A 484 -5.18 13.75 -20.37
N GLN A 485 -6.29 13.84 -19.65
CA GLN A 485 -7.64 13.84 -20.20
C GLN A 485 -8.40 15.07 -19.68
N PRO A 486 -9.09 15.86 -20.52
CA PRO A 486 -9.88 16.98 -20.04
C PRO A 486 -10.92 16.56 -19.00
N ALA A 487 -10.86 17.14 -17.81
CA ALA A 487 -11.87 16.95 -16.76
C ALA A 487 -13.06 17.90 -16.96
N TRP A 488 -12.81 19.11 -17.44
CA TRP A 488 -13.79 20.13 -17.84
C TRP A 488 -13.10 21.18 -18.73
N PHE A 489 -13.87 22.09 -19.34
CA PHE A 489 -13.38 23.18 -20.17
C PHE A 489 -13.78 24.55 -19.60
N SER A 490 -12.77 25.38 -19.32
CA SER A 490 -12.96 26.78 -18.98
C SER A 490 -13.20 27.64 -20.23
N ARG A 491 -13.97 28.71 -20.06
CA ARG A 491 -14.20 29.75 -21.08
C ARG A 491 -13.80 31.12 -20.54
N PRO A 492 -13.58 32.12 -21.40
CA PRO A 492 -13.42 33.50 -20.94
C PRO A 492 -14.55 33.92 -20.00
N GLY A 493 -14.20 34.32 -18.77
CA GLY A 493 -15.13 34.68 -17.71
C GLY A 493 -15.33 33.61 -16.63
N ASP A 494 -14.91 32.36 -16.86
CA ASP A 494 -14.85 31.34 -15.81
C ASP A 494 -13.60 31.50 -14.93
N VAL A 495 -13.65 30.96 -13.71
CA VAL A 495 -12.48 30.83 -12.85
C VAL A 495 -11.78 29.51 -13.18
N ALA A 496 -10.72 29.59 -13.99
CA ALA A 496 -9.86 28.47 -14.38
C ALA A 496 -9.00 27.92 -13.22
N GLY A 497 -8.44 26.73 -13.41
CA GLY A 497 -7.47 26.11 -12.51
C GLY A 497 -8.07 25.39 -11.28
N TYR A 498 -7.17 24.88 -10.44
CA TYR A 498 -7.52 24.03 -9.29
C TYR A 498 -8.09 24.81 -8.12
N GLN A 499 -9.39 24.60 -7.87
CA GLN A 499 -10.10 25.10 -6.69
C GLN A 499 -10.72 23.89 -5.97
N PRO A 500 -9.98 23.16 -5.12
CA PRO A 500 -10.52 22.00 -4.45
C PRO A 500 -11.53 22.42 -3.37
N SER A 501 -12.55 21.59 -3.16
CA SER A 501 -13.57 21.86 -2.16
C SER A 501 -14.28 20.57 -1.74
N PHE A 502 -14.69 20.50 -0.46
CA PHE A 502 -15.64 19.49 0.01
C PHE A 502 -17.08 19.77 -0.44
N ARG A 503 -17.31 20.88 -1.15
CA ARG A 503 -18.60 21.34 -1.69
C ARG A 503 -18.47 21.56 -3.21
N ARG A 504 -19.52 22.07 -3.86
CA ARG A 504 -19.45 22.48 -5.27
C ARG A 504 -18.34 23.51 -5.45
N SER A 505 -17.60 23.42 -6.56
CA SER A 505 -16.48 24.32 -6.87
C SER A 505 -16.63 24.97 -8.25
N ASN A 506 -15.58 25.68 -8.71
CA ASN A 506 -15.51 26.46 -9.93
C ASN A 506 -15.91 25.72 -11.21
N TRP A 507 -15.73 24.40 -11.27
CA TRP A 507 -16.13 23.56 -12.41
C TRP A 507 -17.64 23.29 -12.51
N PHE A 508 -18.45 23.65 -11.51
CA PHE A 508 -19.87 23.28 -11.47
C PHE A 508 -20.71 23.89 -12.61
N GLU A 509 -20.61 25.21 -12.85
CA GLU A 509 -21.32 25.85 -13.97
C GLU A 509 -20.71 25.50 -15.34
N PRO A 510 -19.38 25.41 -15.51
CA PRO A 510 -18.77 24.85 -16.71
C PRO A 510 -19.27 23.47 -17.09
N MET A 511 -19.27 22.50 -16.15
CA MET A 511 -19.79 21.15 -16.40
C MET A 511 -21.28 21.17 -16.78
N LYS A 512 -22.09 22.02 -16.13
CA LYS A 512 -23.50 22.17 -16.50
C LYS A 512 -23.67 22.69 -17.93
N ARG A 513 -22.81 23.60 -18.39
CA ARG A 513 -22.82 24.03 -19.81
C ARG A 513 -22.39 22.90 -20.74
N GLU A 514 -21.38 22.11 -20.38
CA GLU A 514 -20.96 20.96 -21.19
C GLU A 514 -22.08 19.94 -21.33
N CYS A 515 -22.75 19.57 -20.22
CA CYS A 515 -23.91 18.69 -20.24
C CYS A 515 -25.02 19.24 -21.16
N ARG A 516 -25.34 20.53 -21.07
CA ARG A 516 -26.32 21.17 -21.98
C ARG A 516 -25.84 21.16 -23.44
N SER A 517 -24.55 21.38 -23.69
CA SER A 517 -24.00 21.34 -25.04
C SER A 517 -24.14 19.97 -25.68
N VAL A 518 -23.97 18.89 -24.91
CA VAL A 518 -24.20 17.52 -25.37
C VAL A 518 -25.68 17.24 -25.62
N LEU A 519 -26.57 17.69 -24.73
CA LEU A 519 -28.01 17.43 -24.82
C LEU A 519 -28.70 18.24 -25.94
N ASP A 520 -28.31 19.51 -26.08
CA ASP A 520 -28.97 20.46 -26.97
C ASP A 520 -28.28 20.56 -28.34
N ASN A 521 -27.04 20.07 -28.46
CA ASN A 521 -26.22 20.18 -29.68
C ASN A 521 -25.40 18.90 -29.94
N VAL A 522 -24.07 19.04 -30.05
CA VAL A 522 -23.11 17.94 -30.24
C VAL A 522 -21.88 18.22 -29.38
N GLY A 523 -21.45 17.21 -28.62
CA GLY A 523 -20.22 17.27 -27.84
C GLY A 523 -19.13 16.38 -28.44
N VAL A 524 -17.89 16.82 -28.33
CA VAL A 524 -16.71 16.02 -28.66
C VAL A 524 -15.91 15.83 -27.38
N ILE A 525 -15.58 14.58 -27.06
CA ILE A 525 -14.81 14.19 -25.88
C ILE A 525 -13.62 13.34 -26.29
N ASP A 526 -12.44 13.63 -25.72
CA ASP A 526 -11.26 12.81 -25.93
C ASP A 526 -11.33 11.54 -25.08
N LEU A 527 -11.55 10.40 -25.75
CA LEU A 527 -11.57 9.06 -25.15
C LEU A 527 -10.33 8.24 -25.53
N THR A 528 -9.28 8.90 -26.02
CA THR A 528 -7.96 8.30 -26.26
C THR A 528 -7.41 7.56 -25.04
N PRO A 529 -7.68 7.93 -23.78
CA PRO A 529 -7.18 7.15 -22.64
C PRO A 529 -7.69 5.71 -22.53
N PHE A 530 -8.81 5.34 -23.17
CA PHE A 530 -9.29 3.96 -23.13
C PHE A 530 -8.20 2.97 -23.58
N ALA A 531 -8.12 1.85 -22.88
CA ALA A 531 -7.33 0.72 -23.31
C ALA A 531 -8.02 0.05 -24.50
N LYS A 532 -7.24 -0.26 -25.53
CA LYS A 532 -7.72 -0.97 -26.73
C LYS A 532 -6.92 -2.25 -26.89
N LEU A 533 -7.61 -3.38 -26.86
CA LEU A 533 -7.02 -4.70 -27.01
C LEU A 533 -7.60 -5.37 -28.26
N GLU A 534 -6.75 -6.00 -29.06
CA GLU A 534 -7.20 -6.79 -30.20
C GLU A 534 -7.08 -8.28 -29.88
N VAL A 535 -8.16 -9.04 -30.09
CA VAL A 535 -8.18 -10.50 -29.92
C VAL A 535 -8.45 -11.13 -31.28
N THR A 536 -7.46 -11.86 -31.78
CA THR A 536 -7.48 -12.45 -33.13
C THR A 536 -7.10 -13.93 -33.16
N GLY A 537 -7.39 -14.59 -34.28
CA GLY A 537 -6.98 -15.98 -34.55
C GLY A 537 -8.10 -16.99 -34.40
N LYS A 538 -7.87 -18.22 -34.87
CA LYS A 538 -8.90 -19.29 -34.99
C LYS A 538 -9.61 -19.65 -33.66
N GLY A 539 -9.00 -19.32 -32.52
CA GLY A 539 -9.55 -19.56 -31.19
C GLY A 539 -10.25 -18.36 -30.54
N ALA A 540 -10.29 -17.19 -31.20
CA ALA A 540 -10.74 -15.93 -30.59
C ALA A 540 -12.17 -16.01 -30.05
N SER A 541 -13.12 -16.48 -30.86
CA SER A 541 -14.52 -16.60 -30.43
C SER A 541 -14.67 -17.57 -29.26
N ARG A 542 -14.04 -18.76 -29.32
CA ARG A 542 -14.09 -19.73 -28.22
C ARG A 542 -13.48 -19.19 -26.92
N PHE A 543 -12.37 -18.45 -27.03
CA PHE A 543 -11.72 -17.83 -25.90
C PHE A 543 -12.61 -16.77 -25.24
N LEU A 544 -13.15 -15.85 -26.04
CA LEU A 544 -14.01 -14.77 -25.53
C LEU A 544 -15.34 -15.30 -24.99
N ASP A 545 -15.95 -16.30 -25.62
CA ASP A 545 -17.20 -16.93 -25.16
C ASP A 545 -17.03 -17.66 -23.82
N LYS A 546 -15.82 -18.14 -23.51
CA LYS A 546 -15.48 -18.69 -22.19
C LYS A 546 -15.25 -17.59 -21.14
N LEU A 547 -14.64 -16.48 -21.55
CA LEU A 547 -14.19 -15.42 -20.65
C LEU A 547 -15.32 -14.44 -20.27
N LEU A 548 -16.27 -14.24 -21.19
CA LEU A 548 -17.28 -13.19 -21.11
C LEU A 548 -18.66 -13.75 -20.75
N ALA A 549 -19.40 -13.04 -19.91
CA ALA A 549 -20.72 -13.46 -19.46
C ALA A 549 -21.84 -13.21 -20.49
N ASN A 550 -21.69 -12.23 -21.37
CA ASN A 550 -22.67 -11.92 -22.41
C ASN A 550 -22.36 -12.69 -23.71
N LYS A 551 -23.39 -12.89 -24.54
CA LYS A 551 -23.24 -13.45 -25.89
C LYS A 551 -22.27 -12.60 -26.71
N LEU A 552 -21.43 -13.24 -27.52
CA LEU A 552 -20.59 -12.51 -28.47
C LEU A 552 -21.44 -11.78 -29.51
N PRO A 553 -21.08 -10.54 -29.89
CA PRO A 553 -21.80 -9.80 -30.91
C PRO A 553 -21.64 -10.44 -32.30
N ALA A 554 -22.60 -10.17 -33.19
CA ALA A 554 -22.46 -10.48 -34.61
C ALA A 554 -21.30 -9.66 -35.23
N VAL A 555 -20.80 -10.10 -36.39
CA VAL A 555 -19.80 -9.32 -37.14
C VAL A 555 -20.36 -7.93 -37.47
N ASN A 556 -19.53 -6.90 -37.35
CA ASN A 556 -19.89 -5.48 -37.43
C ASN A 556 -20.89 -5.02 -36.35
N SER A 557 -20.95 -5.71 -35.21
CA SER A 557 -21.78 -5.31 -34.07
C SER A 557 -20.94 -5.15 -32.79
N ILE A 558 -21.53 -4.43 -31.84
CA ILE A 558 -20.93 -4.08 -30.55
C ILE A 558 -21.89 -4.41 -29.41
N ASN A 559 -21.37 -4.85 -28.28
CA ASN A 559 -22.12 -4.94 -27.04
C ASN A 559 -21.22 -4.70 -25.82
N ILE A 560 -21.86 -4.60 -24.65
CA ILE A 560 -21.19 -4.59 -23.34
C ILE A 560 -21.18 -6.01 -22.79
N SER A 561 -20.07 -6.41 -22.20
CA SER A 561 -19.93 -7.69 -21.54
C SER A 561 -19.05 -7.58 -20.30
N HIS A 562 -19.06 -8.62 -19.47
CA HIS A 562 -18.34 -8.66 -18.20
C HIS A 562 -17.46 -9.89 -18.14
N MET A 563 -16.23 -9.71 -17.65
CA MET A 563 -15.39 -10.83 -17.21
C MET A 563 -15.73 -11.13 -15.76
N LEU A 564 -16.13 -12.36 -15.47
CA LEU A 564 -16.49 -12.78 -14.11
C LEU A 564 -15.40 -13.63 -13.49
N THR A 565 -15.18 -13.45 -12.18
CA THR A 565 -14.39 -14.41 -11.40
C THR A 565 -15.16 -15.72 -11.23
N PRO A 566 -14.50 -16.85 -10.87
CA PRO A 566 -15.17 -18.12 -10.60
C PRO A 566 -16.29 -18.04 -9.54
N ARG A 567 -16.21 -17.12 -8.58
CA ARG A 567 -17.29 -16.86 -7.60
C ARG A 567 -18.35 -15.86 -8.07
N GLY A 568 -18.34 -15.47 -9.35
CA GLY A 568 -19.33 -14.58 -9.95
C GLY A 568 -19.17 -13.10 -9.59
N ARG A 569 -17.95 -12.65 -9.25
CA ARG A 569 -17.67 -11.21 -9.09
C ARG A 569 -17.34 -10.60 -10.44
N VAL A 570 -17.74 -9.35 -10.67
CA VAL A 570 -17.34 -8.62 -11.88
C VAL A 570 -15.88 -8.23 -11.73
N TYR A 571 -15.00 -8.93 -12.48
CA TYR A 571 -13.57 -8.63 -12.55
C TYR A 571 -13.33 -7.42 -13.45
N ALA A 572 -14.04 -7.37 -14.57
CA ALA A 572 -13.99 -6.26 -15.51
C ALA A 572 -15.31 -6.10 -16.25
N GLU A 573 -15.56 -4.87 -16.70
CA GLU A 573 -16.54 -4.56 -17.74
C GLU A 573 -15.79 -4.15 -19.00
N VAL A 574 -16.21 -4.68 -20.15
CA VAL A 574 -15.59 -4.40 -21.43
C VAL A 574 -16.64 -4.13 -22.50
N THR A 575 -16.30 -3.25 -23.44
CA THR A 575 -17.04 -3.15 -24.70
C THR A 575 -16.39 -4.07 -25.73
N VAL A 576 -17.20 -4.89 -26.38
CA VAL A 576 -16.75 -5.90 -27.36
C VAL A 576 -17.30 -5.53 -28.73
N THR A 577 -16.41 -5.26 -29.67
CA THR A 577 -16.76 -5.07 -31.08
C THR A 577 -16.22 -6.23 -31.89
N ARG A 578 -17.08 -6.99 -32.57
CA ARG A 578 -16.63 -8.03 -33.50
C ARG A 578 -16.45 -7.40 -34.87
N VAL A 579 -15.21 -7.16 -35.25
CA VAL A 579 -14.85 -6.49 -36.52
C VAL A 579 -14.97 -7.47 -37.69
N GLU A 580 -14.47 -8.71 -37.51
CA GLU A 580 -14.54 -9.80 -38.49
C GLU A 580 -14.76 -11.15 -37.76
N GLU A 581 -14.93 -12.25 -38.49
CA GLU A 581 -15.27 -13.57 -37.94
C GLU A 581 -14.37 -13.98 -36.76
N ASN A 582 -13.06 -13.70 -36.82
CA ASN A 582 -12.09 -14.04 -35.78
C ASN A 582 -11.25 -12.83 -35.34
N ARG A 583 -11.85 -11.65 -35.32
CA ARG A 583 -11.18 -10.40 -34.96
C ARG A 583 -12.10 -9.52 -34.12
N TYR A 584 -11.68 -9.26 -32.89
CA TYR A 584 -12.44 -8.48 -31.92
C TYR A 584 -11.59 -7.32 -31.41
N LEU A 585 -12.23 -6.16 -31.27
CA LEU A 585 -11.71 -5.02 -30.55
C LEU A 585 -12.39 -4.98 -29.18
N ILE A 586 -11.58 -5.04 -28.12
CA ILE A 586 -12.02 -4.97 -26.73
C ILE A 586 -11.59 -3.62 -26.15
N ILE A 587 -12.53 -2.88 -25.56
CA ILE A 587 -12.28 -1.58 -24.94
C ILE A 587 -12.57 -1.67 -23.44
N THR A 588 -11.63 -1.17 -22.63
CA THR A 588 -11.77 -1.04 -21.17
C THR A 588 -11.20 0.30 -20.69
N GLY A 589 -11.44 0.63 -19.42
CA GLY A 589 -10.96 1.85 -18.77
C GLY A 589 -9.42 1.94 -18.75
N SER A 590 -8.89 3.17 -18.76
CA SER A 590 -7.44 3.42 -18.70
C SER A 590 -6.79 2.81 -17.46
N GLY A 591 -7.46 2.91 -16.29
CA GLY A 591 -7.01 2.32 -15.03
C GLY A 591 -7.11 0.79 -14.96
N SER A 592 -7.82 0.16 -15.89
CA SER A 592 -8.02 -1.30 -15.92
C SER A 592 -7.23 -2.00 -17.02
N GLU A 593 -6.40 -1.27 -17.80
CA GLU A 593 -5.70 -1.79 -18.98
C GLU A 593 -4.92 -3.09 -18.71
N LEU A 594 -3.90 -3.02 -17.85
CA LEU A 594 -3.05 -4.18 -17.53
C LEU A 594 -3.67 -5.08 -16.46
N HIS A 595 -4.68 -4.58 -15.75
CA HIS A 595 -5.53 -5.40 -14.89
C HIS A 595 -6.27 -6.45 -15.73
N ASP A 596 -7.02 -5.99 -16.73
CA ASP A 596 -7.89 -6.80 -17.58
C ASP A 596 -7.10 -7.64 -18.59
N LEU A 597 -5.96 -7.12 -19.08
CA LEU A 597 -5.10 -7.83 -20.02
C LEU A 597 -4.35 -9.01 -19.38
N ARG A 598 -4.17 -9.03 -18.06
CA ARG A 598 -3.36 -10.07 -17.43
C ARG A 598 -3.96 -11.44 -17.72
N GLN A 599 -3.10 -12.41 -18.02
CA GLN A 599 -3.53 -13.80 -18.05
C GLN A 599 -4.00 -14.16 -16.64
N GLY A 600 -5.31 -14.43 -16.50
CA GLY A 600 -5.86 -14.88 -15.23
C GLY A 600 -5.16 -16.15 -14.79
N CYS A 601 -5.04 -16.35 -13.47
CA CYS A 601 -4.53 -17.60 -12.87
C CYS A 601 -5.55 -18.76 -13.00
N TYR A 602 -6.36 -18.75 -14.06
CA TYR A 602 -7.44 -19.69 -14.30
C TYR A 602 -6.96 -20.79 -15.23
N GLU A 603 -6.18 -21.72 -14.68
CA GLU A 603 -6.05 -23.07 -15.27
C GLU A 603 -7.22 -23.95 -14.85
#